data_AF-K1XE44-F1
#
_entry.id   AF-K1XE44-F1
#
_cell.length_a   1.000
_cell.length_b   1.000
_cell.length_c   1.000
_cell.angle_alpha   90.00
_cell.angle_beta   90.00
_cell.angle_gamma   90.00
#
_symmetry.space_group_name_H-M   'P 1'
#
loop_
_entity.id
_entity.type
_entity.pdbx_description
1 polymer ?
#
loop_
_entity_poly.entity_id
_entity_poly.type
_entity_poly.pdbx_seq_one_letter_code
_entity_poly.pdbx_strand_id
1 'polypeptide(L)'
;MMKSIFLKKNEERRLLTGHFWVYSNEIDTKVSPLRNFLPGELVIIKSAANKDLGVGYINPNTLLCVRLLARNISDNINSYFFVHKIRRALALREICFAKPFYRLIFGESDLLPGLVVDRFGDIFVVQLNAAGMENLKEHIV
;
A
#
# COMPACT_ATOMS: atom_id res chain seq x y z
N MET A 1 12.72 -3.21 13.75
CA MET A 1 11.81 -4.32 13.39
C MET A 1 10.43 -3.72 13.17
N MET A 2 9.70 -4.07 12.11
CA MET A 2 8.38 -3.49 11.83
C MET A 2 7.38 -3.88 12.92
N LYS A 3 6.57 -2.92 13.39
CA LYS A 3 5.49 -3.18 14.35
C LYS A 3 4.37 -3.97 13.67
N SER A 4 3.57 -4.67 14.46
CA SER A 4 2.40 -5.43 13.96
C SER A 4 1.09 -4.80 14.41
N ILE A 5 0.08 -4.87 13.57
CA ILE A 5 -1.32 -4.65 13.94
C ILE A 5 -2.09 -5.96 13.86
N PHE A 6 -3.05 -6.14 14.75
CA PHE A 6 -3.87 -7.34 14.81
C PHE A 6 -5.29 -7.01 14.41
N LEU A 7 -5.85 -7.79 13.48
CA LEU A 7 -7.25 -7.71 13.12
C LEU A 7 -8.10 -8.41 14.17
N LYS A 8 -9.34 -7.93 14.35
CA LYS A 8 -10.35 -8.65 15.12
C LYS A 8 -10.68 -9.98 14.43
N LYS A 9 -11.24 -10.91 15.19
CA LYS A 9 -11.61 -12.24 14.70
C LYS A 9 -12.53 -12.14 13.47
N ASN A 10 -12.14 -12.79 12.37
CA ASN A 10 -12.81 -12.84 11.07
C ASN A 10 -12.68 -11.59 10.17
N GLU A 11 -12.03 -10.52 10.61
CA GLU A 11 -11.86 -9.32 9.77
C GLU A 11 -10.79 -9.49 8.69
N GLU A 12 -10.02 -10.57 8.71
CA GLU A 12 -9.04 -10.90 7.66
C GLU A 12 -9.67 -11.32 6.33
N ARG A 13 -10.98 -11.67 6.32
CA ARG A 13 -11.63 -12.31 5.15
C ARG A 13 -11.49 -11.49 3.88
N ARG A 14 -11.73 -10.17 3.95
CA ARG A 14 -11.66 -9.27 2.78
C ARG A 14 -10.25 -9.17 2.23
N LEU A 15 -9.25 -9.06 3.10
CA LEU A 15 -7.84 -9.03 2.69
C LEU A 15 -7.45 -10.33 1.97
N LEU A 16 -7.90 -11.48 2.49
CA LEU A 16 -7.64 -12.78 1.89
C LEU A 16 -8.31 -12.96 0.52
N THR A 17 -9.47 -12.33 0.30
CA THR A 17 -10.16 -12.35 -1.00
C THR A 17 -9.71 -11.26 -1.97
N GLY A 18 -8.58 -10.60 -1.71
CA GLY A 18 -7.97 -9.67 -2.66
C GLY A 18 -8.12 -8.18 -2.32
N HIS A 19 -8.86 -7.81 -1.26
CA HIS A 19 -9.00 -6.42 -0.85
C HIS A 19 -7.66 -5.85 -0.34
N PHE A 20 -7.47 -4.53 -0.44
CA PHE A 20 -6.22 -3.84 -0.06
C PHE A 20 -6.34 -3.00 1.19
N TRP A 21 -7.53 -2.88 1.75
CA TRP A 21 -7.81 -1.92 2.83
C TRP A 21 -8.19 -2.63 4.11
N VAL A 22 -7.69 -2.08 5.21
CA VAL A 22 -8.13 -2.37 6.58
C VAL A 22 -8.69 -1.10 7.18
N TYR A 23 -9.89 -1.19 7.73
CA TYR A 23 -10.54 -0.09 8.39
C TYR A 23 -10.21 -0.06 9.90
N SER A 24 -10.22 1.12 10.51
CA SER A 24 -9.84 1.28 11.93
C SER A 24 -10.73 0.46 12.88
N ASN A 25 -11.99 0.23 12.52
CA ASN A 25 -12.93 -0.61 13.26
C ASN A 25 -12.67 -2.12 13.11
N GLU A 26 -11.88 -2.55 12.11
CA GLU A 26 -11.48 -3.95 11.90
C GLU A 26 -10.24 -4.33 12.74
N ILE A 27 -9.52 -3.34 13.30
CA ILE A 27 -8.31 -3.52 14.10
C ILE A 27 -8.66 -3.77 15.58
N ASP A 28 -8.00 -4.75 16.19
CA ASP A 28 -8.04 -4.96 17.63
C ASP A 28 -7.17 -3.92 18.34
N THR A 29 -7.81 -2.85 18.81
CA THR A 29 -7.14 -1.74 19.49
C THR A 29 -6.75 -2.05 20.94
N LYS A 30 -7.20 -3.17 21.51
CA LYS A 30 -6.73 -3.62 22.83
C LYS A 30 -5.33 -4.23 22.71
N VAL A 31 -5.08 -4.98 21.65
CA VAL A 31 -3.78 -5.62 21.37
C VAL A 31 -2.83 -4.64 20.65
N SER A 32 -3.35 -3.89 19.68
CA SER A 32 -2.59 -2.90 18.89
C SER A 32 -3.23 -1.51 18.99
N PRO A 33 -3.01 -0.76 20.08
CA PRO A 33 -3.54 0.59 20.23
C PRO A 33 -3.06 1.52 19.10
N LEU A 34 -3.99 2.11 18.33
CA LEU A 34 -3.66 2.93 17.16
C LEU A 34 -2.77 4.13 17.47
N ARG A 35 -2.85 4.67 18.68
CA ARG A 35 -1.99 5.78 19.15
C ARG A 35 -0.49 5.46 19.20
N ASN A 36 -0.12 4.18 19.09
CA ASN A 36 1.27 3.73 19.12
C ASN A 36 1.95 3.77 17.74
N PHE A 37 1.22 4.20 16.71
CA PHE A 37 1.69 4.23 15.33
C PHE A 37 1.72 5.66 14.80
N LEU A 38 2.67 5.93 13.91
CA LEU A 38 2.74 7.20 13.20
C LEU A 38 2.02 7.11 11.84
N PRO A 39 1.41 8.20 11.34
CA PRO A 39 0.90 8.23 9.98
C PRO A 39 1.97 7.89 8.94
N GLY A 40 1.66 6.89 8.12
CA GLY A 40 2.54 6.35 7.09
C GLY A 40 3.58 5.35 7.57
N GLU A 41 3.59 4.95 8.85
CA GLU A 41 4.48 3.91 9.36
C GLU A 41 4.20 2.56 8.69
N LEU A 42 5.26 1.82 8.31
CA LEU A 42 5.11 0.46 7.81
C LEU A 42 4.82 -0.51 8.95
N VAL A 43 3.79 -1.35 8.76
CA VAL A 43 3.33 -2.34 9.73
C VAL A 43 3.09 -3.69 9.09
N ILE A 44 3.29 -4.75 9.87
CA ILE A 44 2.84 -6.10 9.53
C ILE A 44 1.37 -6.24 9.93
N ILE A 45 0.53 -6.65 8.99
CA ILE A 45 -0.88 -6.94 9.23
C ILE A 45 -0.99 -8.40 9.67
N LYS A 46 -1.56 -8.66 10.85
CA LYS A 46 -1.76 -10.00 11.37
C LYS A 46 -3.24 -10.30 11.62
N SER A 47 -3.64 -11.55 11.39
CA SER A 47 -4.95 -12.05 11.82
C SER A 47 -5.04 -12.20 13.34
N ALA A 48 -6.25 -12.37 13.88
CA ALA A 48 -6.46 -12.70 15.29
C ALA A 48 -5.77 -14.02 15.72
N ALA A 49 -5.50 -14.92 14.77
CA ALA A 49 -4.77 -16.17 14.98
C ALA A 49 -3.24 -16.02 14.80
N ASN A 50 -2.72 -14.79 14.81
CA ASN A 50 -1.29 -14.45 14.65
C ASN A 50 -0.67 -14.90 13.30
N LYS A 51 -1.49 -15.15 12.27
CA LYS A 51 -1.00 -15.37 10.89
C LYS A 51 -0.66 -14.05 10.22
N ASP A 52 0.48 -13.99 9.53
CA ASP A 52 0.90 -12.83 8.74
C ASP A 52 0.06 -12.72 7.46
N LEU A 53 -0.47 -11.52 7.20
CA LEU A 53 -1.34 -11.21 6.07
C LEU A 53 -0.70 -10.27 5.05
N GLY A 54 0.44 -9.68 5.41
CA GLY A 54 1.24 -8.80 4.55
C GLY A 54 1.76 -7.57 5.26
N VAL A 55 2.34 -6.65 4.48
CA VAL A 55 2.87 -5.36 4.90
C VAL A 55 1.98 -4.26 4.35
N GLY A 56 1.61 -3.31 5.19
CA GLY A 56 0.92 -2.10 4.77
C GLY A 56 1.48 -0.88 5.49
N TYR A 57 1.07 0.31 5.05
CA TYR A 57 1.31 1.52 5.82
C TYR A 57 0.04 1.94 6.55
N ILE A 58 0.18 2.36 7.80
CA ILE A 58 -0.93 2.73 8.68
C ILE A 58 -1.12 4.24 8.74
N ASN A 59 -2.37 4.70 8.81
CA ASN A 59 -2.74 6.05 9.22
C ASN A 59 -3.77 5.92 10.36
N PRO A 60 -3.37 6.13 11.63
CA PRO A 60 -4.26 5.94 12.77
C PRO A 60 -5.39 6.97 12.85
N ASN A 61 -5.30 8.06 12.08
CA ASN A 61 -6.22 9.19 12.12
C ASN A 61 -7.36 9.08 11.08
N THR A 62 -7.43 7.98 10.31
CA THR A 62 -8.42 7.81 9.23
C THR A 62 -9.20 6.50 9.36
N LEU A 63 -10.44 6.49 8.88
CA LEU A 63 -11.28 5.28 8.86
C LEU A 63 -10.65 4.18 8.00
N LEU A 64 -10.18 4.52 6.79
CA LEU A 64 -9.28 3.66 6.01
C LEU A 64 -7.90 3.71 6.67
N CYS A 65 -7.65 2.78 7.57
CA CYS A 65 -6.53 2.86 8.52
C CYS A 65 -5.26 2.24 7.97
N VAL A 66 -5.32 1.10 7.25
CA VAL A 66 -4.14 0.50 6.62
C VAL A 66 -4.41 0.25 5.15
N ARG A 67 -3.42 0.58 4.31
CA ARG A 67 -3.39 0.14 2.92
C ARG A 67 -2.30 -0.91 2.75
N LEU A 68 -2.69 -2.10 2.33
CA LEU A 68 -1.83 -3.24 2.06
C LEU A 68 -0.95 -2.96 0.84
N LEU A 69 0.37 -2.97 1.03
CA LEU A 69 1.37 -2.66 0.01
C LEU A 69 2.00 -3.93 -0.57
N ALA A 70 2.26 -4.93 0.27
CA ALA A 70 2.84 -6.21 -0.10
C ALA A 70 2.14 -7.35 0.63
N ARG A 71 1.93 -8.49 -0.04
CA ARG A 71 1.34 -9.69 0.60
C ARG A 71 2.40 -10.56 1.27
N ASN A 72 3.64 -10.49 0.80
CA ASN A 72 4.76 -11.20 1.38
C ASN A 72 5.48 -10.27 2.37
N ILE A 73 5.64 -10.71 3.61
CA ILE A 73 6.31 -9.93 4.66
C ILE A 73 7.83 -9.87 4.50
N SER A 74 8.40 -10.75 3.67
CA SER A 74 9.83 -10.75 3.34
C SER A 74 10.18 -9.75 2.22
N ASP A 75 9.19 -9.10 1.61
CA ASP A 75 9.44 -8.09 0.59
C ASP A 75 10.07 -6.85 1.23
N ASN A 76 11.28 -6.51 0.78
CA ASN A 76 11.96 -5.28 1.17
C ASN A 76 11.35 -4.09 0.42
N ILE A 77 10.62 -3.23 1.13
CA ILE A 77 10.00 -2.02 0.57
C ILE A 77 11.07 -0.95 0.33
N ASN A 78 11.83 -1.10 -0.75
CA ASN A 78 12.90 -0.20 -1.19
C ASN A 78 12.71 0.20 -2.66
N SER A 79 13.66 0.94 -3.25
CA SER A 79 13.55 1.39 -4.63
C SER A 79 13.39 0.24 -5.65
N TYR A 80 13.98 -0.94 -5.43
CA TYR A 80 13.79 -2.09 -6.32
C TYR A 80 12.35 -2.61 -6.32
N PHE A 81 11.69 -2.60 -5.16
CA PHE A 81 10.28 -2.97 -5.03
C PHE A 81 9.38 -2.06 -5.88
N PHE A 82 9.60 -0.75 -5.82
CA PHE A 82 8.86 0.22 -6.62
C PHE A 82 9.16 0.09 -8.12
N VAL A 83 10.43 -0.02 -8.51
CA VAL A 83 10.83 -0.23 -9.90
C VAL A 83 10.14 -1.45 -10.50
N HIS A 84 10.09 -2.58 -9.77
CA HIS A 84 9.42 -3.78 -10.24
C HIS A 84 7.92 -3.56 -10.51
N LYS A 85 7.21 -2.91 -9.57
CA LYS A 85 5.77 -2.63 -9.72
C LYS A 85 5.50 -1.62 -10.82
N ILE A 86 6.29 -0.55 -10.92
CA ILE A 86 6.15 0.47 -11.96
C ILE A 86 6.39 -0.14 -13.35
N ARG A 87 7.41 -1.00 -13.51
CA ARG A 87 7.65 -1.72 -14.77
C ARG A 87 6.47 -2.60 -15.18
N ARG A 88 5.85 -3.30 -14.23
CA ARG A 88 4.65 -4.10 -14.50
C ARG A 88 3.49 -3.23 -14.97
N ALA A 89 3.27 -2.08 -14.33
CA ALA A 89 2.22 -1.16 -14.73
C ALA A 89 2.51 -0.54 -16.11
N LEU A 90 3.78 -0.17 -16.38
CA LEU A 90 4.24 0.34 -17.67
C LEU A 90 3.98 -0.67 -18.79
N ALA A 91 4.36 -1.93 -18.61
CA ALA A 91 4.18 -2.97 -19.62
C ALA A 91 2.70 -3.11 -20.04
N LEU A 92 1.75 -2.97 -19.10
CA LEU A 92 0.34 -2.95 -19.43
C LEU A 92 -0.04 -1.75 -20.31
N ARG A 93 0.48 -0.55 -20.01
CA ARG A 93 0.17 0.67 -20.77
C ARG A 93 0.80 0.66 -22.15
N GLU A 94 1.98 0.07 -22.30
CA GLU A 94 2.64 -0.09 -23.61
C GLU A 94 1.83 -0.98 -24.56
N ILE A 95 1.03 -1.92 -24.03
CA ILE A 95 0.10 -2.73 -24.82
C ILE A 95 -1.17 -1.93 -25.15
N CYS A 96 -1.68 -1.12 -24.22
CA CYS A 96 -2.96 -0.43 -24.37
C CYS A 96 -2.89 0.90 -25.14
N PHE A 97 -1.72 1.56 -25.19
CA PHE A 97 -1.58 2.92 -25.72
C PHE A 97 -0.41 3.03 -26.69
N ALA A 98 -0.70 3.56 -27.89
CA ALA A 98 0.32 3.80 -28.91
C ALA A 98 1.19 5.05 -28.63
N LYS A 99 0.74 5.96 -27.74
CA LYS A 99 1.43 7.21 -27.41
C LYS A 99 1.56 7.38 -25.89
N PRO A 100 2.60 8.07 -25.39
CA PRO A 100 2.89 8.22 -23.96
C PRO A 100 2.01 9.26 -23.25
N PHE A 101 0.69 9.20 -23.43
CA PHE A 101 -0.29 10.08 -22.80
C PHE A 101 -1.34 9.23 -22.09
N TYR A 102 -1.09 8.88 -20.83
CA TYR A 102 -1.94 7.99 -20.05
C TYR A 102 -1.62 8.05 -18.57
N ARG A 103 -2.51 7.49 -17.76
CA ARG A 103 -2.24 7.17 -16.36
C ARG A 103 -1.34 5.94 -16.26
N LEU A 104 -0.08 6.15 -15.89
CA LEU A 104 0.90 5.09 -15.69
C LEU A 104 0.59 4.27 -14.45
N ILE A 105 0.37 4.92 -13.31
CA ILE A 105 0.02 4.29 -12.04
C ILE A 105 -1.33 4.80 -11.55
N PHE A 106 -2.23 3.89 -11.18
CA PHE A 106 -3.55 4.18 -10.64
C PHE A 106 -3.80 3.45 -9.30
N GLY A 107 -3.01 3.82 -8.28
CA GLY A 107 -3.21 3.42 -6.90
C GLY A 107 -3.20 1.91 -6.70
N GLU A 108 -4.23 1.41 -6.02
CA GLU A 108 -4.45 0.00 -5.71
C GLU A 108 -4.51 -0.88 -6.96
N SER A 109 -5.01 -0.36 -8.09
CA SER A 109 -5.15 -1.12 -9.34
C SER A 109 -3.79 -1.58 -9.89
N ASP A 110 -2.74 -0.80 -9.61
CA ASP A 110 -1.35 -1.11 -9.97
C ASP A 110 -0.53 -1.60 -8.77
N LEU A 111 -1.21 -2.01 -7.69
CA LEU A 111 -0.60 -2.51 -6.46
C LEU A 111 0.34 -1.50 -5.78
N LEU A 112 0.11 -0.20 -6.00
CA LEU A 112 0.80 0.92 -5.36
C LEU A 112 -0.25 1.84 -4.72
N PRO A 113 -0.93 1.39 -3.65
CA PRO A 113 -2.03 2.14 -3.04
C PRO A 113 -1.59 3.57 -2.73
N GLY A 114 -2.44 4.56 -3.01
CA GLY A 114 -2.12 5.97 -2.75
C GLY A 114 -1.12 6.63 -3.70
N LEU A 115 -0.56 5.94 -4.70
CA LEU A 115 0.27 6.55 -5.75
C LEU A 115 -0.54 6.73 -7.04
N VAL A 116 -0.52 7.94 -7.60
CA VAL A 116 -1.01 8.19 -8.95
C VAL A 116 0.11 8.84 -9.76
N VAL A 117 0.35 8.33 -10.96
CA VAL A 117 1.34 8.89 -11.89
C VAL A 117 0.70 9.03 -13.26
N ASP A 118 0.58 10.26 -13.75
CA ASP A 118 0.12 10.57 -15.09
C ASP A 118 1.33 10.93 -15.98
N ARG A 119 1.42 10.30 -17.16
CA ARG A 119 2.49 10.50 -18.13
C ARG A 119 2.00 11.37 -19.27
N PHE A 120 2.74 12.44 -19.56
CA PHE A 120 2.53 13.37 -20.66
C PHE A 120 3.82 13.50 -21.47
N GLY A 121 4.08 12.53 -22.34
CA GLY A 121 5.36 12.43 -23.05
C GLY A 121 6.50 12.07 -22.10
N ASP A 122 7.46 13.00 -21.98
CA ASP A 122 8.63 12.88 -21.11
C ASP A 122 8.37 13.47 -19.71
N ILE A 123 7.21 14.10 -19.49
CA ILE A 123 6.83 14.69 -18.22
C ILE A 123 5.94 13.70 -17.45
N PHE A 124 6.25 13.51 -16.17
CA PHE A 124 5.47 12.70 -15.25
C PHE A 124 4.91 13.57 -14.12
N VAL A 125 3.60 13.53 -13.92
CA VAL A 125 2.92 14.19 -12.81
C VAL A 125 2.66 13.15 -11.73
N VAL A 126 3.27 13.32 -10.57
CA VAL A 126 3.21 12.38 -9.45
C VAL A 126 2.33 12.95 -8.34
N GLN A 127 1.38 12.15 -7.85
CA GLN A 127 0.55 12.46 -6.70
C GLN A 127 0.68 11.37 -5.63
N LEU A 128 1.00 11.78 -4.40
CA LEU A 128 1.14 10.93 -3.23
C LEU A 128 -0.07 11.19 -2.31
N ASN A 129 -1.08 10.34 -2.42
CA ASN A 129 -2.39 10.51 -1.79
C ASN A 129 -2.54 9.71 -0.48
N ALA A 130 -1.43 9.25 0.10
CA ALA A 130 -1.39 8.55 1.38
C ALA A 130 -0.11 8.87 2.13
N ALA A 131 -0.19 9.07 3.44
CA ALA A 131 0.96 9.40 4.29
C ALA A 131 2.11 8.38 4.16
N GLY A 132 1.80 7.09 4.01
CA GLY A 132 2.83 6.07 3.81
C GLY A 132 3.53 6.15 2.45
N MET A 133 2.81 6.60 1.42
CA MET A 133 3.42 6.83 0.11
C MET A 133 4.28 8.11 0.12
N GLU A 134 3.86 9.14 0.85
CA GLU A 134 4.68 10.35 1.11
C GLU A 134 5.98 9.99 1.83
N ASN A 135 5.92 9.17 2.88
CA ASN A 135 7.10 8.72 3.61
C ASN A 135 8.07 7.88 2.75
N LEU A 136 7.61 7.30 1.65
CA LEU A 136 8.39 6.48 0.72
C LEU A 136 8.78 7.23 -0.57
N LYS A 137 8.56 8.54 -0.62
CA LYS A 137 8.79 9.38 -1.81
C LYS A 137 10.18 9.24 -2.42
N GLU A 138 11.23 9.16 -1.60
CA GLU A 138 12.63 9.02 -2.04
C GLU A 138 12.91 7.70 -2.78
N HIS A 139 12.00 6.72 -2.69
CA HIS A 139 12.09 5.47 -3.46
C HIS A 139 11.34 5.52 -4.80
N ILE A 140 10.60 6.61 -5.06
CA ILE A 140 9.65 6.75 -6.16
C ILE A 140 10.09 7.85 -7.14
N VAL A 141 10.54 8.99 -6.61
CA VAL A 141 10.93 10.20 -7.36
C VAL A 141 12.44 10.31 -7.45
#